data_AF-A0A961T5A2-F1
#
_entry.id   AF-A0A961T5A2-F1
#
_cell.length_a   1.000
_cell.length_b   1.000
_cell.length_c   1.000
_cell.angle_alpha   90.00
_cell.angle_beta   90.00
_cell.angle_gamma   90.00
#
_symmetry.space_group_name_H-M   'P 1'
#
loop_
_entity.id
_entity.type
_entity.pdbx_description
1 polymer ?
#
loop_
_entity_poly.entity_id
_entity_poly.type
_entity_poly.pdbx_seq_one_letter_code
_entity_poly.pdbx_strand_id
1 'polypeptide(L)'
;VFGAWKGLTLTGSPLVAVVMGVLTATFGGVLRDMLAGEQSVLLRPEIYVTAALAGAGVYTIAAVFQVELLLAALLGFAAAFAIRGGALRFGWSIPPYRSRPGRRPEDIP
;
A
#
# COMPACT_ATOMS: atom_id res chain seq x y z
N VAL A 1 -8.92 -2.52 -0.58
CA VAL A 1 -10.05 -3.09 -1.35
C VAL A 1 -11.24 -2.14 -1.40
N PHE A 2 -11.97 -1.87 -0.31
CA PHE A 2 -13.16 -1.00 -0.34
C PHE A 2 -12.93 0.41 -0.90
N GLY A 3 -11.83 1.08 -0.51
CA GLY A 3 -11.46 2.38 -1.09
C GLY A 3 -11.21 2.32 -2.60
N ALA A 4 -10.67 1.20 -3.09
CA ALA A 4 -10.46 0.97 -4.52
C ALA A 4 -11.77 0.69 -5.26
N TRP A 5 -12.68 -0.09 -4.67
CA TRP A 5 -14.03 -0.26 -5.22
C TRP A 5 -14.75 1.08 -5.38
N LYS A 6 -14.79 1.89 -4.32
CA LYS A 6 -15.40 3.23 -4.39
C LYS A 6 -14.73 4.12 -5.45
N GLY A 7 -13.40 4.21 -5.44
CA GLY A 7 -12.65 4.98 -6.43
C GLY A 7 -12.94 4.56 -7.86
N LEU A 8 -13.00 3.25 -8.12
CA LEU A 8 -13.30 2.70 -9.44
C LEU A 8 -14.74 2.99 -9.87
N THR A 9 -15.72 2.79 -8.97
CA THR A 9 -17.14 3.02 -9.29
C THR A 9 -17.46 4.49 -9.57
N LEU A 10 -16.77 5.42 -8.94
CA LEU A 10 -17.04 6.86 -9.08
C LEU A 10 -16.28 7.49 -10.26
N THR A 11 -15.09 7.02 -10.57
CA THR A 11 -14.20 7.67 -11.55
C THR A 11 -13.95 6.85 -12.80
N GLY A 12 -14.20 5.54 -12.76
CA GLY A 12 -13.83 4.61 -13.83
C GLY A 12 -12.32 4.42 -14.01
N SER A 13 -11.48 5.14 -13.25
CA SER A 13 -10.02 5.12 -13.42
C SER A 13 -9.37 4.08 -12.51
N PRO A 14 -8.65 3.08 -13.08
CA PRO A 14 -7.90 2.10 -12.30
C PRO A 14 -6.84 2.74 -11.41
N LEU A 15 -6.22 3.82 -11.87
CA LEU A 15 -5.19 4.54 -11.11
C LEU A 15 -5.79 5.20 -9.87
N VAL A 16 -6.91 5.90 -10.03
CA VAL A 16 -7.62 6.53 -8.89
C VAL A 16 -8.12 5.47 -7.92
N ALA A 17 -8.60 4.32 -8.41
CA ALA A 17 -9.00 3.20 -7.57
C ALA A 17 -7.83 2.71 -6.68
N VAL A 18 -6.65 2.45 -7.26
CA VAL A 18 -5.49 1.98 -6.49
C VAL A 18 -5.07 3.03 -5.46
N VAL A 19 -4.97 4.30 -5.85
CA VAL A 19 -4.58 5.40 -4.96
C VAL A 19 -5.57 5.53 -3.80
N MET A 20 -6.88 5.56 -4.07
CA MET A 20 -7.91 5.64 -3.03
C MET A 20 -7.89 4.42 -2.11
N GLY A 21 -7.64 3.23 -2.66
CA GLY A 21 -7.47 2.00 -1.90
C GLY A 21 -6.30 2.05 -0.92
N VAL A 22 -5.14 2.52 -1.38
CA VAL A 22 -3.94 2.68 -0.54
C VAL A 22 -4.16 3.77 0.51
N LEU A 23 -4.62 4.95 0.11
CA LEU A 23 -4.87 6.08 1.01
C LEU A 23 -5.84 5.71 2.13
N THR A 24 -6.96 5.05 1.81
CA THR A 24 -7.94 4.65 2.82
C THR A 24 -7.34 3.68 3.84
N ALA A 25 -6.48 2.76 3.38
CA ALA A 25 -5.82 1.80 4.26
C ALA A 25 -4.74 2.45 5.14
N THR A 26 -3.91 3.34 4.58
CA THR A 26 -2.79 3.95 5.31
C THR A 26 -3.22 5.09 6.21
N PHE A 27 -4.15 5.93 5.77
CA PHE A 27 -4.54 7.14 6.50
C PHE A 27 -5.15 6.83 7.86
N GLY A 28 -5.98 5.77 7.97
CA GLY A 28 -6.54 5.34 9.25
C GLY A 28 -5.46 4.88 10.24
N GLY A 29 -4.43 4.18 9.77
CA GLY A 29 -3.29 3.76 10.60
C GLY A 29 -2.47 4.95 11.07
N VAL A 30 -2.17 5.88 10.15
CA VAL A 30 -1.43 7.11 10.46
C VAL A 30 -2.18 7.96 11.50
N LEU A 31 -3.48 8.21 11.28
CA LEU A 31 -4.30 8.98 12.22
C LEU A 31 -4.31 8.35 13.62
N ARG A 32 -4.48 7.03 13.71
CA ARG A 32 -4.43 6.30 14.99
C ARG A 32 -3.10 6.51 15.70
N ASP A 33 -1.99 6.39 14.97
CA ASP A 33 -0.66 6.51 15.56
C ASP A 33 -0.38 7.97 16.00
N MET A 34 -0.81 8.96 15.20
CA MET A 34 -0.73 10.38 15.55
C MET A 34 -1.51 10.72 16.81
N LEU A 35 -2.73 10.20 16.95
CA LEU A 35 -3.56 10.41 18.14
C LEU A 35 -2.98 9.72 19.39
N ALA A 36 -2.27 8.61 19.21
CA ALA A 36 -1.58 7.91 20.28
C ALA A 36 -0.25 8.58 20.70
N GLY A 37 0.24 9.57 19.95
CA GLY A 37 1.55 10.20 20.17
C GLY A 37 2.74 9.29 19.85
N GLU A 38 2.51 8.19 19.13
CA GLU A 38 3.51 7.21 18.75
C GLU A 38 4.04 7.49 17.33
N GLN A 39 5.31 7.16 17.07
CA GLN A 39 5.85 7.27 15.72
C GLN A 39 5.12 6.28 14.80
N SER A 40 4.47 6.81 13.74
CA SER A 40 3.61 5.99 12.90
C SER A 40 4.32 4.76 12.34
N VAL A 41 3.60 3.64 12.32
CA VAL A 41 4.03 2.39 11.68
C VAL A 41 4.35 2.62 10.19
N LEU A 42 3.80 3.68 9.58
CA LEU A 42 4.14 4.10 8.22
C LEU A 42 5.60 4.57 8.07
N LEU A 43 6.22 5.09 9.13
CA LEU A 43 7.64 5.46 9.13
C LEU A 43 8.58 4.26 9.35
N ARG A 44 8.04 3.06 9.62
CA ARG A 44 8.82 1.81 9.67
C ARG A 44 8.84 1.14 8.29
N PRO A 45 9.84 0.29 7.98
CA PRO A 45 10.12 -0.14 6.61
C PRO A 45 8.94 -0.89 5.95
N GLU A 46 8.16 -0.12 5.21
CA GLU A 46 7.67 -0.37 3.84
C GLU A 46 6.65 -1.50 3.61
N ILE A 47 6.36 -2.38 4.58
CA ILE A 47 5.41 -3.48 4.33
C ILE A 47 3.94 -3.12 4.54
N TYR A 48 3.66 -2.03 5.25
CA TYR A 48 2.27 -1.57 5.41
C TYR A 48 1.70 -1.06 4.07
N VAL A 49 2.45 -0.19 3.40
CA VAL A 49 2.03 0.43 2.14
C VAL A 49 2.00 -0.59 1.01
N THR A 50 3.00 -1.47 0.92
CA THR A 50 3.05 -2.50 -0.13
C THR A 50 1.94 -3.53 0.02
N ALA A 51 1.55 -3.93 1.24
CA ALA A 51 0.38 -4.78 1.45
C ALA A 51 -0.92 -4.09 1.00
N ALA A 52 -1.08 -2.81 1.33
CA ALA A 52 -2.24 -2.02 0.89
C ALA A 52 -2.28 -1.87 -0.65
N LEU A 53 -1.12 -1.61 -1.27
CA LEU A 53 -0.97 -1.51 -2.71
C LEU A 53 -1.29 -2.83 -3.40
N ALA A 54 -0.80 -3.95 -2.89
CA ALA A 54 -1.08 -5.27 -3.43
C ALA A 54 -2.57 -5.61 -3.37
N GLY A 55 -3.23 -5.39 -2.22
CA GLY A 55 -4.67 -5.66 -2.11
C GLY A 55 -5.54 -4.75 -2.97
N ALA A 56 -5.19 -3.46 -3.07
CA ALA A 56 -5.87 -2.52 -3.97
C ALA A 56 -5.62 -2.88 -5.44
N GLY A 57 -4.39 -3.22 -5.81
CA GLY A 57 -3.99 -3.62 -7.16
C GLY A 57 -4.68 -4.90 -7.62
N VAL A 58 -4.65 -5.97 -6.80
CA VAL A 58 -5.33 -7.24 -7.11
C VAL A 58 -6.83 -7.02 -7.31
N TYR A 59 -7.46 -6.26 -6.42
CA TYR A 59 -8.87 -5.91 -6.57
C TYR A 59 -9.13 -5.16 -7.89
N THR A 60 -8.35 -4.12 -8.18
CA THR A 60 -8.55 -3.28 -9.38
C THR A 60 -8.32 -4.09 -10.65
N ILE A 61 -7.30 -4.95 -10.69
CA ILE A 61 -7.04 -5.84 -11.83
C ILE A 61 -8.21 -6.81 -12.03
N ALA A 62 -8.67 -7.48 -10.97
CA ALA A 62 -9.82 -8.38 -11.04
C ALA A 62 -11.09 -7.65 -11.52
N ALA A 63 -11.31 -6.42 -11.05
CA ALA A 63 -12.44 -5.61 -11.49
C ALA A 63 -12.36 -5.20 -12.96
N VAL A 64 -11.16 -4.94 -13.51
CA VAL A 64 -10.96 -4.67 -14.95
C VAL A 64 -11.32 -5.89 -15.80
N PHE A 65 -11.07 -7.10 -15.32
CA PHE A 65 -11.49 -8.35 -15.97
C PHE A 65 -12.97 -8.70 -15.71
N GLN A 66 -13.75 -7.80 -15.13
CA GLN A 66 -15.17 -7.99 -14.80
C GLN A 66 -15.44 -9.21 -13.91
N VAL A 67 -14.48 -9.55 -13.05
CA VAL A 67 -14.70 -10.55 -12.00
C VAL A 67 -15.79 -10.05 -11.05
N GLU A 68 -16.63 -10.98 -10.58
CA GLU A 68 -17.69 -10.72 -9.61
C GLU A 68 -17.15 -10.01 -8.36
N LEU A 69 -17.92 -9.03 -7.85
CA LEU A 69 -17.44 -8.08 -6.84
C LEU A 69 -16.96 -8.78 -5.57
N LEU A 70 -17.71 -9.78 -5.07
CA LEU A 70 -17.34 -10.50 -3.86
C LEU A 70 -16.05 -11.27 -4.08
N LEU A 71 -15.92 -11.99 -5.19
CA LEU A 71 -14.70 -12.72 -5.54
C LEU A 71 -13.48 -11.78 -5.68
N ALA A 72 -13.62 -10.67 -6.40
CA ALA A 72 -12.55 -9.68 -6.55
C ALA A 72 -12.13 -9.08 -5.19
N ALA A 73 -13.11 -8.81 -4.31
CA ALA A 73 -12.85 -8.31 -2.96
C ALA A 73 -12.13 -9.34 -2.08
N LEU A 74 -12.55 -10.60 -2.14
CA LEU A 74 -11.91 -11.71 -1.41
C LEU A 74 -10.47 -11.94 -1.87
N LEU A 75 -10.21 -11.91 -3.18
CA LEU A 75 -8.85 -12.03 -3.73
C LEU A 75 -7.95 -10.88 -3.27
N GLY A 76 -8.43 -9.64 -3.36
CA GLY A 76 -7.69 -8.46 -2.89
C GLY A 76 -7.44 -8.48 -1.38
N PHE A 77 -8.42 -8.93 -0.60
CA PHE A 77 -8.28 -9.09 0.85
C PHE A 77 -7.25 -10.16 1.20
N ALA A 78 -7.37 -11.35 0.59
CA ALA A 78 -6.45 -12.46 0.81
C ALA A 78 -5.00 -12.08 0.46
N ALA A 79 -4.79 -11.38 -0.66
CA ALA A 79 -3.47 -10.89 -1.05
C ALA A 79 -2.87 -9.91 -0.03
N ALA A 80 -3.63 -8.89 0.38
CA ALA A 80 -3.16 -7.94 1.39
C ALA A 80 -2.90 -8.62 2.73
N PHE A 81 -3.79 -9.51 3.17
CA PHE A 81 -3.67 -10.23 4.43
C PHE A 81 -2.47 -11.18 4.43
N ALA A 82 -2.24 -11.92 3.35
CA ALA A 82 -1.09 -12.82 3.21
C ALA A 82 0.23 -12.04 3.27
N ILE A 83 0.33 -10.90 2.57
CA ILE A 83 1.53 -10.06 2.59
C ILE A 83 1.75 -9.46 3.99
N ARG A 84 0.70 -8.88 4.58
CA ARG A 84 0.82 -8.24 5.90
C ARG A 84 1.08 -9.26 7.01
N GLY A 85 0.36 -10.36 7.02
CA GLY A 85 0.52 -11.46 7.97
C GLY A 85 1.86 -12.17 7.81
N GLY A 86 2.28 -12.43 6.57
CA GLY A 86 3.59 -12.98 6.25
C GLY A 86 4.71 -12.08 6.75
N ALA A 87 4.62 -10.77 6.51
CA ALA A 87 5.60 -9.82 7.00
C ALA A 87 5.69 -9.75 8.52
N LEU A 88 4.56 -9.77 9.23
CA LEU A 88 4.54 -9.79 10.69
C LEU A 88 5.10 -11.11 11.27
N ARG A 89 4.85 -12.24 10.59
CA ARG A 89 5.31 -13.56 11.05
C ARG A 89 6.78 -13.82 10.74
N PHE A 90 7.23 -13.46 9.54
CA PHE A 90 8.56 -13.76 9.03
C PHE A 90 9.53 -12.59 9.14
N GLY A 91 9.09 -11.43 9.63
CA GLY A 91 9.94 -10.24 9.80
C GLY A 91 10.44 -9.68 8.47
N TRP A 92 9.67 -9.81 7.39
CA TRP A 92 10.04 -9.21 6.11
C TRP A 92 10.25 -7.71 6.32
N SER A 93 11.30 -7.17 5.73
CA SER A 93 11.60 -5.74 5.73
C SER A 93 12.24 -5.39 4.40
N ILE A 94 11.97 -4.19 3.91
CA ILE A 94 12.65 -3.68 2.72
C ILE A 94 13.92 -2.94 3.19
N PRO A 95 15.08 -3.14 2.53
CA PRO A 95 16.32 -2.48 2.93
C PRO A 95 16.17 -0.96 2.86
N PRO A 96 16.51 -0.22 3.94
CA PRO A 96 16.40 1.23 3.93
C PRO A 96 17.35 1.84 2.90
N TYR A 97 16.86 2.83 2.15
CA TYR A 97 17.69 3.62 1.24
C TYR A 97 18.78 4.35 2.02
N ARG A 98 20.06 4.07 1.72
CA ARG A 98 21.21 4.81 2.27
C ARG A 98 21.55 5.96 1.34
N SER A 99 21.40 7.20 1.81
CA SER A 99 21.92 8.37 1.10
C SER A 99 23.43 8.22 0.91
N ARG A 100 23.88 8.25 -0.34
CA ARG A 100 25.31 8.40 -0.65
C ARG A 100 25.69 9.87 -0.44
N PRO A 101 26.89 10.16 0.11
CA PRO A 101 27.40 11.52 0.13
C PRO A 101 27.35 12.11 -1.29
N GLY A 102 26.91 13.37 -1.42
CA GLY A 102 26.95 14.07 -2.71
C GLY A 102 28.38 14.11 -3.25
N ARG A 103 28.55 14.09 -4.58
CA ARG A 103 29.87 14.30 -5.22
C ARG A 103 30.46 15.60 -4.71
N ARG A 104 31.73 15.55 -4.32
CA ARG A 104 32.42 16.75 -3.84
C ARG A 104 32.76 17.62 -5.07
N PRO A 105 32.85 18.95 -4.92
CA PRO A 105 33.18 19.85 -6.02
C PRO A 105 34.48 19.48 -6.74
N GLU A 106 35.45 18.89 -6.02
CA GLU A 106 36.70 18.36 -6.60
C GLU A 106 36.53 17.14 -7.54
N ASP A 107 35.38 16.47 -7.52
CA ASP A 107 35.10 15.29 -8.33
C ASP A 107 34.41 15.64 -9.69
N ILE A 108 34.30 16.94 -10.04
CA ILE A 108 33.65 17.43 -11.27
C ILE A 108 34.74 17.84 -12.29
N PRO A 109 34.80 17.21 -13.49
CA PRO A 109 35.82 17.45 -14.52
C PRO A 109 35.68 18.78 -15.26
#